data_AF-A0ABC9QVX3-F1
#
_entry.id   AF-A0ABC9QVX3-F1
#
_cell.length_a   1.000
_cell.length_b   1.000
_cell.length_c   1.000
_cell.angle_alpha   90.00
_cell.angle_beta   90.00
_cell.angle_gamma   90.00
#
_symmetry.space_group_name_H-M   'P 1'
#
loop_
_entity.id
_entity.type
_entity.pdbx_description
1 polymer ?
#
loop_
_entity_poly.entity_id
_entity_poly.type
_entity_poly.pdbx_seq_one_letter_code
_entity_poly.pdbx_strand_id
1 'polypeptide(L)'
;MLPFFTNPYPDELMYSAIARYHFYSGNLDCKDTLEEVFQSRSVIPSVEIGSHLSILAEQLGSNYSVETILASHTIYPYYAMFLTKQRQ
;
A
#
# COMPACT_ATOMS: atom_id res chain seq x y z
N MET A 1 3.92 -13.61 -1.20
CA MET A 1 4.48 -12.92 -0.02
C MET A 1 5.82 -12.36 -0.45
N LEU A 2 6.08 -11.08 -0.17
CA LEU A 2 7.32 -10.42 -0.59
C LEU A 2 8.53 -11.03 0.15
N PRO A 3 9.67 -11.20 -0.54
CA PRO A 3 10.88 -11.74 0.10
C PRO A 3 11.42 -10.80 1.18
N PHE A 4 11.22 -9.49 1.01
CA PHE A 4 11.43 -8.49 2.06
C PHE A 4 10.48 -7.31 1.83
N PHE A 5 10.13 -6.62 2.91
CA PHE A 5 9.53 -5.31 2.87
C PHE A 5 9.88 -4.60 4.17
N THR A 6 10.42 -3.39 4.08
CA THR A 6 10.76 -2.63 5.28
C THR A 6 9.48 -2.10 5.91
N ASN A 7 9.33 -2.25 7.23
CA ASN A 7 8.18 -1.66 7.92
C ASN A 7 8.06 -0.16 7.58
N PRO A 8 6.84 0.34 7.30
CA PRO A 8 6.60 1.76 7.17
C PRO A 8 7.06 2.50 8.43
N TYR A 9 7.62 3.69 8.27
CA TYR A 9 7.92 4.57 9.40
C TYR A 9 6.62 5.08 10.05
N PRO A 10 6.68 5.56 11.31
CA PRO A 10 5.57 6.31 11.89
C PRO A 10 5.13 7.45 10.96
N ASP A 11 3.82 7.57 10.74
CA ASP A 11 3.18 8.58 9.88
C ASP A 11 3.59 8.53 8.39
N GLU A 12 4.21 7.43 7.94
CA GLU A 12 4.57 7.24 6.53
C GLU A 12 3.38 6.72 5.72
N LEU A 13 3.14 7.34 4.56
CA LEU A 13 2.18 6.84 3.58
C LEU A 13 2.65 5.51 2.99
N MET A 14 1.71 4.61 2.75
CA MET A 14 1.99 3.32 2.12
C MET A 14 2.62 3.49 0.73
N TYR A 15 2.23 4.53 0.00
CA TYR A 15 2.87 4.92 -1.27
C TYR A 15 4.37 5.16 -1.11
N SER A 16 4.78 5.90 -0.07
CA SER A 16 6.19 6.18 0.24
C SER A 16 6.94 4.89 0.60
N ALA A 17 6.34 4.03 1.42
CA ALA A 17 6.95 2.75 1.79
C ALA A 17 7.17 1.84 0.57
N ILE A 18 6.21 1.80 -0.37
CA ILE A 18 6.36 1.06 -1.64
C ILE A 18 7.44 1.69 -2.53
N ALA A 19 7.54 3.01 -2.60
CA ALA A 19 8.60 3.68 -3.36
C ALA A 19 10.00 3.40 -2.79
N ARG A 20 10.11 3.31 -1.46
CA ARG A 20 11.34 2.91 -0.78
C ARG A 20 11.68 1.44 -1.05
N TYR A 21 10.69 0.55 -1.05
CA TYR A 21 10.85 -0.83 -1.49
C TYR A 21 11.36 -0.90 -2.95
N HIS A 22 10.74 -0.17 -3.88
CA HIS A 22 11.18 -0.10 -5.29
C HIS A 22 12.67 0.24 -5.41
N PHE A 23 13.11 1.26 -4.68
CA PHE A 23 14.51 1.68 -4.63
C PHE A 23 15.43 0.58 -4.08
N TYR A 24 15.07 -0.05 -2.95
CA TYR A 24 15.89 -1.09 -2.33
C TYR A 24 15.93 -2.41 -3.11
N SER A 25 14.85 -2.76 -3.81
CA SER A 25 14.81 -3.92 -4.69
C SER A 25 15.63 -3.74 -5.97
N GLY A 26 16.04 -2.50 -6.29
CA GLY A 26 16.77 -2.20 -7.52
C GLY A 26 15.91 -2.36 -8.77
N ASN A 27 14.59 -2.23 -8.64
CA ASN A 27 13.66 -2.33 -9.75
C ASN A 27 13.88 -1.15 -10.70
N LEU A 28 14.00 -1.43 -12.00
CA LEU A 28 14.22 -0.41 -13.03
C LEU A 28 12.90 0.20 -13.51
N ASP A 29 11.85 -0.62 -13.59
CA ASP A 29 10.52 -0.20 -13.98
C ASP A 29 9.57 -0.26 -12.77
N CYS A 30 8.76 0.77 -12.60
CA CYS A 30 7.65 0.78 -11.65
C CYS A 30 6.70 -0.40 -11.86
N LYS A 31 6.56 -0.89 -13.10
CA LYS A 31 5.73 -2.05 -13.44
C LYS A 31 6.18 -3.33 -12.74
N ASP A 32 7.47 -3.51 -12.53
CA ASP A 32 8.00 -4.69 -11.84
C ASP A 32 7.63 -4.62 -10.35
N THR A 33 7.73 -3.43 -9.74
CA THR A 33 7.24 -3.21 -8.37
C THR A 33 5.74 -3.42 -8.22
N LEU A 34 4.94 -2.98 -9.20
CA LEU A 34 3.50 -3.19 -9.17
C LEU A 34 3.12 -4.68 -9.27
N GLU A 35 3.84 -5.43 -10.10
CA GLU A 35 3.67 -6.89 -10.19
C GLU A 35 4.04 -7.59 -8.88
N GLU A 36 5.14 -7.20 -8.24
CA GLU A 36 5.56 -7.78 -6.97
C GLU A 36 4.58 -7.47 -5.83
N VAL A 37 4.15 -6.21 -5.72
CA VAL A 37 3.37 -5.72 -4.58
C VAL A 37 1.88 -6.00 -4.72
N PHE A 38 1.33 -5.91 -5.93
CA PHE A 38 -0.11 -6.04 -6.20
C PHE A 38 -0.46 -7.23 -7.10
N GLN A 39 0.51 -8.06 -7.51
CA GLN A 39 0.30 -9.14 -8.48
C GLN A 39 -0.32 -8.66 -9.80
N SER A 40 -0.10 -7.39 -10.14
CA SER A 40 -0.70 -6.76 -11.31
C SER A 40 0.11 -5.58 -11.80
N ARG A 41 0.43 -5.59 -13.10
CA ARG A 41 1.12 -4.49 -13.80
C ARG A 41 0.19 -3.34 -14.18
N SER A 42 -1.13 -3.48 -13.99
CA SER A 42 -2.13 -2.48 -14.41
C SER A 42 -2.66 -1.60 -13.27
N VAL A 43 -2.27 -1.88 -12.03
CA VAL A 43 -2.64 -1.03 -10.89
C VAL A 43 -2.10 0.38 -11.10
N ILE A 44 -2.95 1.37 -10.85
CA ILE A 44 -2.55 2.78 -10.88
C ILE A 44 -2.09 3.16 -9.47
N PRO A 45 -0.81 3.52 -9.28
CA PRO A 45 -0.33 4.01 -8.00
C PRO A 45 -1.12 5.25 -7.59
N SER A 46 -1.61 5.29 -6.36
CA SER A 46 -2.27 6.46 -5.79
C SER A 46 -1.60 6.82 -4.47
N VAL A 47 -1.36 8.11 -4.29
CA VAL A 47 -0.77 8.67 -3.05
C VAL A 47 -1.79 8.68 -1.91
N GLU A 48 -3.09 8.69 -2.23
CA GLU A 48 -4.16 8.91 -1.26
C GLU A 48 -4.49 7.65 -0.45
N ILE A 49 -5.35 6.79 -1.01
CA ILE A 49 -5.85 5.56 -0.38
C ILE A 49 -5.44 4.33 -1.19
N GLY A 50 -5.42 4.46 -2.52
CA GLY A 50 -5.13 3.36 -3.42
C GLY A 50 -6.25 2.33 -3.50
N SER A 51 -5.96 1.23 -4.18
CA SER A 51 -6.85 0.08 -4.38
C SER A 51 -6.04 -1.19 -4.13
N HIS A 52 -6.69 -2.37 -4.20
CA HIS A 52 -6.02 -3.67 -4.06
C HIS A 52 -5.28 -3.86 -2.72
N LEU A 53 -5.75 -3.18 -1.65
CA LEU A 53 -5.15 -3.26 -0.32
C LEU A 53 -5.17 -4.68 0.27
N SER A 54 -6.14 -5.51 -0.11
CA SER A 54 -6.19 -6.93 0.29
C SER A 54 -4.98 -7.71 -0.24
N ILE A 55 -4.64 -7.54 -1.51
CA ILE A 55 -3.49 -8.19 -2.14
C ILE A 55 -2.20 -7.70 -1.49
N LEU A 56 -2.10 -6.39 -1.25
CA LEU A 56 -0.98 -5.79 -0.55
C LEU A 56 -0.80 -6.41 0.85
N ALA A 57 -1.87 -6.48 1.64
CA ALA A 57 -1.84 -7.07 2.98
C ALA A 57 -1.38 -8.54 2.93
N GLU A 58 -1.89 -9.34 1.98
CA GLU A 58 -1.40 -10.72 1.78
C GLU A 58 0.08 -10.78 1.38
N GLN A 59 0.57 -9.83 0.57
CA GLN A 59 1.97 -9.77 0.21
C GLN A 59 2.88 -9.41 1.38
N LEU A 60 2.43 -8.52 2.27
CA LEU A 60 3.15 -8.08 3.47
C LEU A 60 3.10 -9.10 4.62
N GLY A 61 2.12 -10.01 4.59
CA GLY A 61 1.95 -11.08 5.58
C GLY A 61 1.20 -10.64 6.84
N SER A 62 1.18 -11.51 7.86
CA SER A 62 0.26 -11.42 9.02
C SER A 62 0.39 -10.17 9.89
N ASN A 63 1.45 -9.38 9.72
CA ASN A 63 1.64 -8.13 10.47
C ASN A 63 0.79 -6.97 9.92
N TYR A 64 0.24 -7.10 8.72
CA TYR A 64 -0.53 -6.06 8.07
C TYR A 64 -1.93 -6.56 7.73
N SER A 65 -2.93 -5.82 8.19
CA SER A 65 -4.32 -5.99 7.76
C SER A 65 -4.73 -4.81 6.88
N VAL A 66 -5.78 -4.99 6.08
CA VAL A 66 -6.32 -3.90 5.24
C VAL A 66 -6.72 -2.71 6.11
N GLU A 67 -7.34 -2.98 7.26
CA GLU A 67 -7.79 -1.97 8.21
C GLU A 67 -6.62 -1.18 8.80
N THR A 68 -5.52 -1.88 9.12
CA THR A 68 -4.31 -1.26 9.68
C THR A 68 -3.64 -0.35 8.65
N ILE A 69 -3.52 -0.81 7.40
CA ILE A 69 -2.96 -0.03 6.30
C ILE A 69 -3.84 1.21 6.05
N LEU A 70 -5.15 1.01 5.97
CA LEU A 70 -6.11 2.08 5.70
C LEU A 70 -6.09 3.15 6.82
N ALA A 71 -6.07 2.72 8.08
CA ALA A 71 -6.13 3.63 9.23
C ALA A 71 -4.80 4.36 9.50
N SER A 72 -3.66 3.74 9.22
CA SER A 72 -2.34 4.26 9.68
C SER A 72 -1.43 4.75 8.56
N HIS A 73 -1.64 4.26 7.33
CA HIS A 73 -0.73 4.49 6.20
C HIS A 73 -1.43 5.04 4.96
N THR A 74 -2.64 5.60 5.12
CA THR A 74 -3.36 6.31 4.06
C THR A 74 -4.03 7.56 4.60
N ILE A 75 -4.55 8.40 3.71
CA ILE A 75 -5.34 9.58 4.12
C ILE A 75 -6.79 9.24 4.51
N TYR A 76 -7.21 7.97 4.46
CA TYR A 76 -8.58 7.56 4.71
C TYR A 76 -9.18 8.12 6.01
N PRO A 77 -8.49 8.16 7.17
CA PRO A 77 -9.07 8.71 8.40
C PRO A 77 -9.58 10.14 8.26
N TYR A 78 -8.88 10.96 7.47
CA TYR A 78 -9.27 12.34 7.18
C TYR A 78 -10.39 12.42 6.15
N TYR A 79 -10.38 11.50 5.17
CA TYR A 79 -11.41 11.44 4.12
C TYR A 79 -12.73 10.82 4.59
N ALA A 80 -12.68 9.91 5.57
CA ALA A 80 -13.81 9.13 6.04
C ALA A 80 -14.96 9.99 6.59
N MET A 81 -14.65 11.17 7.15
CA MET A 81 -15.67 12.11 7.65
C MET A 81 -16.59 12.66 6.54
N PHE A 82 -16.13 12.62 5.28
CA PHE A 82 -16.90 13.06 4.12
C PHE A 82 -17.66 11.92 3.44
N LEU A 83 -17.50 10.68 3.91
CA LEU A 83 -18.18 9.51 3.38
C LEU A 83 -19.51 9.26 4.10
N THR A 84 -20.49 8.74 3.36
CA THR A 84 -21.72 8.23 3.94
C THR A 84 -21.43 6.94 4.72
N LYS A 85 -22.22 6.61 5.75
CA LYS A 85 -22.03 5.37 6.55
C LYS A 85 -22.00 4.08 5.72
N GLN A 86 -22.61 4.07 4.54
CA GLN A 86 -22.59 2.92 3.62
C GLN A 86 -21.25 2.78 2.88
N ARG A 87 -20.49 3.87 2.74
CA ARG A 87 -19.21 3.94 2.02
C ARG A 87 -17.99 3.96 2.95
N GLN A 88 -18.21 4.13 4.25
CA GLN A 88 -17.20 3.97 5.28
C GLN A 88 -16.94 2.48 5.48
#